data_AF-A0A7Y5G9P0-F1
#
_entry.id   AF-A0A7Y5G9P0-F1
#
_cell.length_a   1.000
_cell.length_b   1.000
_cell.length_c   1.000
_cell.angle_alpha   90.00
_cell.angle_beta   90.00
_cell.angle_gamma   90.00
#
_symmetry.space_group_name_H-M   'P 1'
#
loop_
_entity.id
_entity.type
_entity.pdbx_description
1 polymer ?
#
loop_
_entity_poly.entity_id
_entity_poly.type
_entity_poly.pdbx_seq_one_letter_code
_entity_poly.pdbx_strand_id
1 'polypeptide(L)'
;MSKTILFLLISLAVSNINAQDSSLHNLELYNIFMEDQADRQKDIRNIDGGALSKRDAERRKQVKKIIDKNGLATAEDYFRAAMIFQHGQDTNDYKLSHTFALNAVRLDSSHSEAKWLSAASWDRYLMNIGKPQWYGTQFQIKDNRCVLYEVDTTKVSDFDRIRLNVPTLAQARARADLMTKEFQKSDTENEKEFLKSSNSELYKAYLETKKEKRPANAGSSYINQIKKLIKKTGLKSPEDYFFAAYIFNKNADEKDSTNYKTAHDFALKSLSLGLHESLVWEAKYLVAQTKDNYLMSIGQSQCYGTKVIFDQEKMSLAPIDSACSNDNERTSLGLPSLDVMKSTVEKHNKNLLKKQ
;
A
#
# COMPACT_ATOMS: atom_id res chain seq x y z
N MET A 1 72.72 38.92 -1.96
CA MET A 1 72.16 38.28 -0.75
C MET A 1 70.66 38.59 -0.71
N SER A 2 69.80 37.55 -0.62
CA SER A 2 68.55 37.50 0.19
C SER A 2 67.58 38.70 0.10
N LYS A 3 66.28 38.59 -0.23
CA LYS A 3 65.31 37.49 -0.16
C LYS A 3 64.03 37.93 -0.90
N THR A 4 63.41 36.97 -1.56
CA THR A 4 62.02 36.94 -2.03
C THR A 4 61.01 37.32 -0.95
N ILE A 5 60.06 38.22 -1.24
CA ILE A 5 58.68 38.16 -0.72
C ILE A 5 57.74 38.65 -1.84
N LEU A 6 57.13 37.69 -2.52
CA LEU A 6 56.03 37.88 -3.46
C LEU A 6 54.73 37.86 -2.65
N PHE A 7 54.08 39.01 -2.47
CA PHE A 7 52.73 39.07 -1.90
C PHE A 7 51.72 38.67 -2.98
N LEU A 8 51.34 37.39 -2.97
CA LEU A 8 50.22 36.87 -3.73
C LEU A 8 48.92 37.31 -3.03
N LEU A 9 48.21 38.27 -3.64
CA LEU A 9 46.83 38.60 -3.30
C LEU A 9 45.95 37.38 -3.61
N ILE A 10 45.77 36.51 -2.63
CA ILE A 10 44.76 35.46 -2.66
C ILE A 10 43.42 36.17 -2.49
N SER A 11 42.73 36.37 -3.61
CA SER A 11 41.30 36.57 -3.66
C SER A 11 40.62 35.44 -2.88
N LEU A 12 40.18 35.74 -1.66
CA LEU A 12 39.14 34.98 -0.99
C LEU A 12 37.85 35.22 -1.78
N ALA A 13 37.67 34.43 -2.83
CA ALA A 13 36.32 34.11 -3.27
C ALA A 13 35.67 33.40 -2.08
N VAL A 14 34.92 34.16 -1.28
CA VAL A 14 33.90 33.58 -0.42
C VAL A 14 32.90 32.98 -1.40
N SER A 15 33.12 31.70 -1.72
CA SER A 15 32.07 30.87 -2.27
C SER A 15 30.95 30.96 -1.24
N ASN A 16 29.92 31.74 -1.55
CA ASN A 16 28.60 31.53 -0.99
C ASN A 16 28.27 30.08 -1.34
N ILE A 17 28.60 29.17 -0.43
CA ILE A 17 27.94 27.88 -0.36
C ILE A 17 26.52 28.28 0.00
N ASN A 18 25.72 28.51 -1.04
CA ASN A 18 24.29 28.39 -0.92
C ASN A 18 24.08 27.07 -0.18
N ALA A 19 23.58 27.17 1.04
CA ALA A 19 22.82 26.11 1.66
C ALA A 19 21.60 25.88 0.76
N GLN A 20 21.83 25.22 -0.37
CA GLN A 20 20.81 24.87 -1.34
C GLN A 20 20.47 23.40 -1.09
N ASP A 21 19.38 23.27 -0.34
CA ASP A 21 18.39 22.22 -0.49
C ASP A 21 18.67 20.85 0.16
N SER A 22 18.53 20.81 1.49
CA SER A 22 18.39 19.57 2.25
C SER A 22 16.99 18.92 2.13
N SER A 23 16.20 19.22 1.08
CA SER A 23 14.81 18.73 0.94
C SER A 23 14.53 17.90 -0.33
N LEU A 24 15.52 17.71 -1.22
CA LEU A 24 15.27 16.98 -2.46
C LEU A 24 15.42 15.46 -2.29
N HIS A 25 14.40 14.80 -1.75
CA HIS A 25 14.31 13.33 -1.77
C HIS A 25 14.48 12.78 -3.20
N ASN A 26 15.10 11.61 -3.32
CA ASN A 26 15.30 10.95 -4.60
C ASN A 26 13.95 10.50 -5.19
N LEU A 27 13.51 11.25 -6.21
CA LEU A 27 12.20 11.08 -6.81
C LEU A 27 12.05 9.72 -7.51
N GLU A 28 13.10 9.23 -8.15
CA GLU A 28 13.09 7.91 -8.80
C GLU A 28 12.91 6.81 -7.76
N LEU A 29 13.69 6.88 -6.67
CA LEU A 29 13.63 5.92 -5.58
C LEU A 29 12.27 5.86 -4.89
N TYR A 30 11.63 7.01 -4.63
CA TYR A 30 10.29 6.96 -4.05
C TYR A 30 9.28 6.35 -5.02
N ASN A 31 9.39 6.54 -6.34
CA ASN A 31 8.41 5.91 -7.23
C ASN A 31 8.55 4.39 -7.21
N ILE A 32 9.79 3.89 -7.21
CA ILE A 32 10.09 2.47 -7.02
C ILE A 32 9.46 1.97 -5.71
N PHE A 33 9.61 2.73 -4.62
CA PHE A 33 8.99 2.43 -3.34
C PHE A 33 7.46 2.42 -3.40
N MET A 34 6.82 3.43 -4.00
CA MET A 34 5.36 3.48 -4.09
C MET A 34 4.80 2.32 -4.91
N GLU A 35 5.47 1.92 -6.00
CA GLU A 35 5.08 0.76 -6.79
C GLU A 35 5.22 -0.54 -5.99
N ASP A 36 6.29 -0.69 -5.20
CA ASP A 36 6.48 -1.82 -4.28
C ASP A 36 5.36 -1.87 -3.22
N GLN A 37 5.04 -0.74 -2.59
CA GLN A 37 3.97 -0.69 -1.59
C GLN A 37 2.58 -0.91 -2.21
N ALA A 38 2.32 -0.37 -3.40
CA ALA A 38 1.05 -0.55 -4.12
C ALA A 38 0.80 -2.02 -4.48
N ASP A 39 1.85 -2.77 -4.82
CA ASP A 39 1.73 -4.22 -5.04
C ASP A 39 1.31 -4.99 -3.79
N ARG A 40 1.62 -4.45 -2.60
CA ARG A 40 1.34 -5.06 -1.29
C ARG A 40 0.03 -4.58 -0.66
N GLN A 41 -0.61 -3.57 -1.25
CA GLN A 41 -1.98 -3.14 -0.91
C GLN A 41 -3.06 -3.98 -1.61
N LYS A 42 -2.68 -4.82 -2.58
CA LYS A 42 -3.57 -5.81 -3.21
C LYS A 42 -3.87 -6.93 -2.21
N ASP A 43 -5.07 -7.51 -2.27
CA ASP A 43 -5.46 -8.67 -1.46
C ASP A 43 -4.36 -9.73 -1.53
N ILE A 44 -3.67 -9.96 -0.41
CA ILE A 44 -2.46 -10.79 -0.33
C ILE A 44 -2.72 -12.24 -0.81
N ARG A 45 -3.99 -12.65 -0.82
CA ARG A 45 -4.48 -13.95 -1.31
C ARG A 45 -4.54 -14.07 -2.84
N ASN A 46 -4.52 -12.94 -3.56
CA ASN A 46 -4.61 -12.88 -5.02
C ASN A 46 -3.34 -12.31 -5.68
N ILE A 47 -2.26 -12.17 -4.92
CA ILE A 47 -0.96 -11.77 -5.47
C ILE A 47 -0.35 -12.99 -6.17
N ASP A 48 -0.10 -12.88 -7.48
CA ASP A 48 0.84 -13.78 -8.17
C ASP A 48 2.24 -13.56 -7.58
N GLY A 49 2.65 -14.45 -6.66
CA GLY A 49 3.93 -14.37 -5.97
C GLY A 49 5.13 -14.45 -6.92
N GLY A 50 4.99 -15.17 -8.05
CA GLY A 50 6.03 -15.22 -9.08
C GLY A 50 6.17 -13.90 -9.82
N ALA A 51 5.05 -13.27 -10.18
CA ALA A 51 5.06 -11.95 -10.80
C ALA A 51 5.54 -10.86 -9.82
N LEU A 52 5.14 -10.92 -8.55
CA LEU A 52 5.63 -9.99 -7.52
C LEU A 52 7.14 -10.12 -7.32
N SER A 53 7.65 -11.35 -7.16
CA SER A 53 9.08 -11.61 -7.00
C SER A 53 9.92 -11.07 -8.17
N LYS A 54 9.43 -11.22 -9.41
CA LYS A 54 10.08 -10.65 -10.61
C LYS A 54 10.12 -9.12 -10.54
N ARG A 55 9.02 -8.46 -10.15
CA ARG A 55 8.98 -7.01 -10.00
C ARG A 55 9.91 -6.54 -8.87
N ASP A 56 9.93 -7.22 -7.74
CA ASP A 56 10.83 -6.91 -6.62
C ASP A 56 12.30 -7.01 -7.04
N ALA A 57 12.67 -8.03 -7.82
CA ALA A 57 14.02 -8.18 -8.35
C ALA A 57 14.42 -7.02 -9.29
N GLU A 58 13.52 -6.61 -10.18
CA GLU A 58 13.77 -5.47 -11.08
C GLU A 58 13.88 -4.15 -10.30
N ARG A 59 13.03 -3.93 -9.29
CA ARG A 59 13.14 -2.77 -8.39
C ARG A 59 14.49 -2.74 -7.67
N ARG A 60 14.95 -3.86 -7.11
CA ARG A 60 16.29 -3.94 -6.49
C ARG A 60 17.40 -3.58 -7.48
N LYS A 61 17.30 -4.02 -8.73
CA LYS A 61 18.26 -3.66 -9.79
C LYS A 61 18.25 -2.15 -10.08
N GLN A 62 17.09 -1.51 -10.11
CA GLN A 62 16.97 -0.06 -10.29
C GLN A 62 17.54 0.71 -9.09
N VAL A 63 17.21 0.30 -7.86
CA VAL A 63 17.76 0.92 -6.65
C VAL A 63 19.28 0.77 -6.57
N LYS A 64 19.86 -0.37 -6.99
CA LYS A 64 21.33 -0.53 -7.09
C LYS A 64 21.95 0.53 -7.99
N LYS A 65 21.38 0.80 -9.16
CA LYS A 65 21.87 1.86 -10.06
C LYS A 65 21.79 3.26 -9.43
N ILE A 66 20.77 3.51 -8.61
CA ILE A 66 20.64 4.77 -7.86
C ILE A 66 21.78 4.88 -6.83
N ILE A 67 22.06 3.79 -6.11
CA ILE A 67 23.14 3.71 -5.13
C ILE A 67 24.51 3.91 -5.78
N ASP A 68 24.77 3.25 -6.92
CA ASP A 68 26.04 3.36 -7.66
C ASP A 68 26.34 4.80 -8.12
N LYS A 69 25.29 5.62 -8.23
CA LYS A 69 25.37 7.06 -8.56
C LYS A 69 25.34 7.97 -7.32
N ASN A 70 25.53 7.43 -6.11
CA ASN A 70 25.42 8.14 -4.83
C ASN A 70 24.06 8.83 -4.62
N GLY A 71 22.98 8.22 -5.10
CA GLY A 71 21.64 8.83 -5.09
C GLY A 71 20.86 8.75 -3.77
N LEU A 72 21.50 8.36 -2.65
CA LEU A 72 20.87 8.31 -1.32
C LEU A 72 21.40 9.47 -0.46
N ALA A 73 20.55 10.46 -0.13
CA ALA A 73 20.98 11.64 0.61
C ALA A 73 20.23 11.82 1.94
N THR A 74 18.92 11.63 1.94
CA THR A 74 18.05 11.88 3.09
C THR A 74 17.69 10.61 3.85
N ALA A 75 17.24 10.74 5.11
CA ALA A 75 16.75 9.61 5.90
C ALA A 75 15.68 8.78 5.14
N GLU A 76 14.77 9.46 4.46
CA GLU A 76 13.73 8.87 3.61
C GLU A 76 14.28 8.09 2.41
N ASP A 77 15.38 8.54 1.78
CA ASP A 77 15.99 7.80 0.68
C ASP A 77 16.56 6.48 1.19
N TYR A 78 17.28 6.54 2.31
CA TYR A 78 17.81 5.35 2.96
C TYR A 78 16.70 4.41 3.42
N PHE A 79 15.60 4.92 3.99
CA PHE A 79 14.45 4.12 4.41
C PHE A 79 13.78 3.42 3.22
N ARG A 80 13.54 4.14 2.12
CA ARG A 80 12.91 3.57 0.91
C ARG A 80 13.80 2.52 0.27
N ALA A 81 15.09 2.79 0.14
CA ALA A 81 16.05 1.79 -0.32
C ALA A 81 16.03 0.56 0.58
N ALA A 82 16.06 0.76 1.91
CA ALA A 82 15.99 -0.33 2.88
C ALA A 82 14.74 -1.20 2.66
N MET A 83 13.56 -0.59 2.48
CA MET A 83 12.32 -1.33 2.26
C MET A 83 12.35 -2.16 0.97
N ILE A 84 12.91 -1.62 -0.12
CA ILE A 84 13.06 -2.38 -1.37
C ILE A 84 13.97 -3.61 -1.19
N PHE A 85 15.05 -3.47 -0.44
CA PHE A 85 15.94 -4.59 -0.12
C PHE A 85 15.37 -5.53 0.95
N GLN A 86 14.47 -5.06 1.81
CA GLN A 86 13.74 -5.92 2.76
C GLN A 86 12.93 -6.98 2.03
N HIS A 87 12.43 -6.67 0.83
CA HIS A 87 11.73 -7.59 -0.07
C HIS A 87 12.67 -8.39 -0.99
N GLY A 88 13.95 -8.47 -0.61
CA GLY A 88 14.95 -9.35 -1.20
C GLY A 88 14.66 -10.83 -1.02
N GLN A 89 15.56 -11.65 -1.56
CA GLN A 89 15.47 -13.12 -1.44
C GLN A 89 16.73 -13.76 -0.85
N ASP A 90 17.79 -13.00 -0.63
CA ASP A 90 19.06 -13.51 -0.14
C ASP A 90 19.64 -12.69 1.02
N THR A 91 20.68 -13.25 1.65
CA THR A 91 21.36 -12.63 2.80
C THR A 91 21.97 -11.26 2.52
N ASN A 92 22.42 -10.98 1.29
CA ASN A 92 23.03 -9.70 0.94
C ASN A 92 21.98 -8.61 0.86
N ASP A 93 20.81 -8.92 0.29
CA ASP A 93 19.69 -7.99 0.27
C ASP A 93 19.26 -7.61 1.71
N TYR A 94 19.14 -8.58 2.62
CA TYR A 94 18.75 -8.27 4.01
C TYR A 94 19.81 -7.48 4.78
N LYS A 95 21.11 -7.73 4.52
CA LYS A 95 22.20 -6.92 5.07
C LYS A 95 22.14 -5.48 4.54
N LEU A 96 21.91 -5.29 3.25
CA LEU A 96 21.74 -3.96 2.65
C LEU A 96 20.53 -3.24 3.25
N SER A 97 19.39 -3.93 3.38
CA SER A 97 18.20 -3.41 4.06
C SER A 97 18.54 -2.90 5.47
N HIS A 98 19.25 -3.71 6.25
CA HIS A 98 19.67 -3.33 7.60
C HIS A 98 20.60 -2.12 7.63
N THR A 99 21.63 -2.11 6.78
CA THR A 99 22.58 -1.00 6.70
C THR A 99 21.88 0.30 6.29
N PHE A 100 20.95 0.26 5.34
CA PHE A 100 20.21 1.45 4.92
C PHE A 100 19.21 1.91 5.99
N ALA A 101 18.50 1.00 6.64
CA ALA A 101 17.61 1.37 7.74
C ALA A 101 18.37 2.03 8.91
N LEU A 102 19.56 1.53 9.27
CA LEU A 102 20.41 2.17 10.27
C LEU A 102 20.88 3.56 9.84
N ASN A 103 21.22 3.75 8.56
CA ASN A 103 21.57 5.07 8.04
C ASN A 103 20.38 6.04 8.08
N ALA A 104 19.17 5.59 7.77
CA ALA A 104 17.97 6.38 7.91
C ALA A 104 17.76 6.85 9.36
N VAL A 105 17.86 5.94 10.33
CA VAL A 105 17.76 6.29 11.77
C VAL A 105 18.88 7.21 12.23
N ARG A 106 20.10 7.05 11.68
CA ARG A 106 21.24 7.93 12.00
C ARG A 106 21.02 9.35 11.50
N LEU A 107 20.42 9.51 10.32
CA LEU A 107 20.11 10.81 9.72
C LEU A 107 18.88 11.45 10.35
N ASP A 108 17.88 10.65 10.73
CA ASP A 108 16.69 11.08 11.44
C ASP A 108 16.31 10.07 12.54
N SER A 109 16.73 10.40 13.77
CA SER A 109 16.44 9.58 14.94
C SER A 109 14.96 9.55 15.34
N SER A 110 14.10 10.36 14.73
CA SER A 110 12.66 10.36 14.97
C SER A 110 11.89 9.42 14.04
N HIS A 111 12.51 8.96 12.95
CA HIS A 111 11.88 8.12 11.93
C HIS A 111 11.51 6.72 12.46
N SER A 112 10.24 6.55 12.81
CA SER A 112 9.74 5.39 13.56
C SER A 112 9.74 4.09 12.76
N GLU A 113 9.51 4.19 11.45
CA GLU A 113 9.44 3.09 10.50
C GLU A 113 10.84 2.58 10.17
N ALA A 114 11.81 3.49 10.01
CA ALA A 114 13.21 3.12 9.83
C ALA A 114 13.78 2.39 11.06
N LYS A 115 13.38 2.81 12.26
CA LYS A 115 13.72 2.10 13.51
C LYS A 115 13.21 0.67 13.49
N TRP A 116 11.92 0.48 13.21
CA TRP A 116 11.32 -0.85 13.12
C TRP A 116 12.00 -1.69 12.03
N LEU A 117 12.24 -1.09 10.86
CA LEU A 117 12.83 -1.76 9.72
C LEU A 117 14.26 -2.21 10.02
N SER A 118 15.04 -1.44 10.79
CA SER A 118 16.39 -1.83 11.20
C SER A 118 16.41 -3.12 12.03
N ALA A 119 15.41 -3.33 12.88
CA ALA A 119 15.22 -4.57 13.62
C ALA A 119 14.68 -5.69 12.71
N ALA A 120 13.69 -5.37 11.88
CA ALA A 120 13.03 -6.34 11.01
C ALA A 120 13.94 -6.94 9.94
N SER A 121 14.85 -6.15 9.38
CA SER A 121 15.83 -6.59 8.41
C SER A 121 16.91 -7.48 9.03
N TRP A 122 17.30 -7.19 10.28
CA TRP A 122 18.28 -8.01 11.00
C TRP A 122 17.70 -9.38 11.35
N ASP A 123 16.48 -9.41 11.88
CA ASP A 123 15.79 -10.67 12.18
C ASP A 123 15.56 -11.50 10.90
N ARG A 124 15.24 -10.85 9.77
CA ARG A 124 15.10 -11.54 8.47
C ARG A 124 16.43 -12.12 7.99
N TYR A 125 17.53 -11.40 8.16
CA TYR A 125 18.87 -11.93 7.88
C TYR A 125 19.17 -13.16 8.75
N LEU A 126 18.93 -13.10 10.07
CA LEU A 126 19.16 -14.21 11.00
C LEU A 126 18.33 -15.43 10.64
N MET A 127 17.03 -15.24 10.40
CA MET A 127 16.11 -16.29 9.97
C MET A 127 16.60 -16.96 8.67
N ASN A 128 17.09 -16.18 7.69
CA ASN A 128 17.56 -16.70 6.41
C ASN A 128 18.83 -17.56 6.55
N ILE A 129 19.69 -17.28 7.53
CA ILE A 129 20.87 -18.11 7.85
C ILE A 129 20.59 -19.18 8.91
N GLY A 130 19.31 -19.44 9.22
CA GLY A 130 18.90 -20.49 10.16
C GLY A 130 19.22 -20.20 11.63
N LYS A 131 19.39 -18.93 12.00
CA LYS A 131 19.62 -18.51 13.39
C LYS A 131 18.36 -17.93 14.02
N PRO A 132 18.16 -18.09 15.34
CA PRO A 132 17.10 -17.39 16.06
C PRO A 132 17.18 -15.88 15.84
N GLN A 133 16.02 -15.25 15.66
CA GLN A 133 15.89 -13.81 15.54
C GLN A 133 16.09 -13.14 16.91
N TRP A 134 16.33 -11.83 16.93
CA TRP A 134 16.56 -11.10 18.17
C TRP A 134 15.32 -10.31 18.60
N TYR A 135 14.75 -9.52 17.68
CA TYR A 135 13.73 -8.53 18.01
C TYR A 135 12.31 -9.09 18.00
N GLY A 136 12.05 -10.20 17.28
CA GLY A 136 10.73 -10.84 17.26
C GLY A 136 9.82 -10.25 16.19
N THR A 137 10.37 -9.92 15.03
CA THR A 137 9.65 -9.29 13.91
C THR A 137 9.25 -10.27 12.80
N GLN A 138 9.91 -11.43 12.71
CA GLN A 138 9.66 -12.44 11.69
C GLN A 138 8.74 -13.54 12.21
N PHE A 139 7.81 -13.93 11.36
CA PHE A 139 6.84 -15.00 11.59
C PHE A 139 7.00 -16.06 10.50
N GLN A 140 6.57 -17.28 10.80
CA GLN A 140 6.56 -18.40 9.85
C GLN A 140 5.26 -19.17 9.96
N ILE A 141 4.86 -19.80 8.87
CA ILE A 141 3.76 -20.77 8.90
C ILE A 141 4.32 -22.14 9.30
N LYS A 142 3.80 -22.72 10.38
CA LYS A 142 4.07 -24.10 10.80
C LYS A 142 2.76 -24.76 11.18
N ASP A 143 2.51 -25.96 10.67
CA ASP A 143 1.31 -26.76 10.98
C ASP A 143 0.00 -25.95 10.85
N ASN A 144 -0.13 -25.21 9.75
CA ASN A 144 -1.28 -24.36 9.47
C ASN A 144 -1.52 -23.24 10.52
N ARG A 145 -0.47 -22.80 11.22
CA ARG A 145 -0.49 -21.69 12.17
C ARG A 145 0.60 -20.67 11.82
N CYS A 146 0.28 -19.39 11.99
CA CYS A 146 1.29 -18.35 12.00
C CYS A 146 1.96 -18.34 13.39
N VAL A 147 3.24 -18.66 13.45
CA VAL A 147 4.02 -18.65 14.69
C VAL A 147 5.15 -17.65 14.58
N LEU A 148 5.49 -17.02 15.71
CA LEU A 148 6.69 -16.21 15.80
C LEU A 148 7.90 -17.11 15.54
N TYR A 149 8.83 -16.68 14.67
CA TYR A 149 10.07 -17.41 14.45
C TYR A 149 10.90 -17.45 15.76
N GLU A 150 11.76 -18.45 15.93
CA GLU A 150 12.52 -18.66 17.17
C GLU A 150 13.28 -17.38 17.57
N VAL A 151 13.18 -16.96 18.84
CA VAL A 151 13.78 -15.73 19.36
C VAL A 151 14.86 -16.07 20.39
N ASP A 152 16.07 -15.55 20.20
CA ASP A 152 17.11 -15.57 21.24
C ASP A 152 16.83 -14.45 22.25
N THR A 153 16.20 -14.83 23.35
CA THR A 153 15.76 -13.90 24.41
C THR A 153 16.93 -13.29 25.19
N THR A 154 18.17 -13.75 24.99
CA THR A 154 19.35 -13.23 25.69
C THR A 154 19.97 -12.01 25.00
N LYS A 155 19.56 -11.70 23.76
CA LYS A 155 20.22 -10.66 22.93
C LYS A 155 19.66 -9.27 23.11
N VAL A 156 18.34 -9.14 23.29
CA VAL A 156 17.67 -7.84 23.36
C VAL A 156 16.51 -7.84 24.37
N SER A 157 16.40 -6.76 25.14
CA SER A 157 15.31 -6.55 26.09
C SER A 157 14.06 -5.98 25.41
N ASP A 158 12.90 -6.03 26.07
CA ASP A 158 11.69 -5.36 25.58
C ASP A 158 11.85 -3.83 25.56
N PHE A 159 12.70 -3.26 26.41
CA PHE A 159 13.06 -1.84 26.33
C PHE A 159 13.78 -1.51 25.02
N ASP A 160 14.69 -2.38 24.56
CA ASP A 160 15.36 -2.22 23.27
C ASP A 160 14.39 -2.37 22.09
N ARG A 161 13.43 -3.30 22.17
CA ARG A 161 12.36 -3.44 21.17
C ARG A 161 11.54 -2.16 21.04
N ILE A 162 11.02 -1.65 22.16
CA ILE A 162 10.19 -0.44 22.18
C ILE A 162 10.96 0.77 21.63
N ARG A 163 12.24 0.92 21.99
CA ARG A 163 13.09 2.01 21.47
C ARG A 163 13.20 1.97 19.94
N LEU A 164 13.16 0.78 19.35
CA LEU A 164 13.18 0.58 17.90
C LEU A 164 11.78 0.50 17.27
N ASN A 165 10.72 0.91 17.98
CA ASN A 165 9.34 0.79 17.50
C ASN A 165 8.92 -0.65 17.15
N VAL A 166 9.51 -1.63 17.87
CA VAL A 166 9.14 -3.04 17.80
C VAL A 166 8.25 -3.38 18.99
N PRO A 167 7.13 -4.10 18.81
CA PRO A 167 6.31 -4.59 19.92
C PRO A 167 7.13 -5.44 20.92
N THR A 168 6.65 -5.57 22.14
CA THR A 168 7.25 -6.50 23.11
C THR A 168 7.15 -7.94 22.63
N LEU A 169 7.99 -8.83 23.18
CA LEU A 169 7.92 -10.24 22.79
C LEU A 169 6.54 -10.87 23.08
N ALA A 170 5.89 -10.46 24.17
CA ALA A 170 4.53 -10.89 24.50
C ALA A 170 3.52 -10.41 23.44
N GLN A 171 3.60 -9.16 22.98
CA GLN A 171 2.75 -8.61 21.93
C GLN A 171 2.98 -9.30 20.58
N ALA A 172 4.24 -9.60 20.22
CA ALA A 172 4.57 -10.33 19.00
C ALA A 172 3.96 -11.75 19.01
N ARG A 173 4.03 -12.45 20.14
CA ARG A 173 3.39 -13.77 20.30
C ARG A 173 1.86 -13.67 20.17
N ALA A 174 1.24 -12.69 20.83
CA ALA A 174 -0.20 -12.45 20.70
C ALA A 174 -0.61 -12.13 19.24
N ARG A 175 0.23 -11.37 18.50
CA ARG A 175 0.00 -11.12 17.07
C ARG A 175 0.09 -12.41 16.24
N ALA A 176 1.01 -13.32 16.56
CA ALA A 176 1.07 -14.63 15.90
C ALA A 176 -0.24 -15.42 16.09
N ASP A 177 -0.82 -15.39 17.29
CA ASP A 177 -2.11 -16.04 17.55
C ASP A 177 -3.26 -15.39 16.78
N LEU A 178 -3.28 -14.06 16.68
CA LEU A 178 -4.25 -13.33 15.84
C LEU A 178 -4.08 -13.67 14.36
N MET A 179 -2.84 -13.67 13.85
CA MET A 179 -2.54 -14.05 12.48
C MET A 179 -2.88 -15.52 12.21
N THR A 180 -2.73 -16.40 13.20
CA THR A 180 -3.19 -17.78 13.11
C THR A 180 -4.70 -17.83 12.94
N LYS A 181 -5.46 -17.06 13.73
CA LYS A 181 -6.92 -16.96 13.56
C LYS A 181 -7.29 -16.39 12.20
N GLU A 182 -6.62 -15.34 11.73
CA GLU A 182 -6.82 -14.75 10.40
C GLU A 182 -6.50 -15.73 9.27
N PHE A 183 -5.40 -16.49 9.40
CA PHE A 183 -4.95 -17.49 8.43
C PHE A 183 -5.83 -18.74 8.43
N GLN A 184 -6.31 -19.16 9.60
CA GLN A 184 -7.19 -20.31 9.79
C GLN A 184 -8.65 -19.99 9.51
N LYS A 185 -9.06 -18.70 9.54
CA LYS A 185 -10.32 -18.22 8.94
C LYS A 185 -10.23 -18.44 7.43
N SER A 186 -10.55 -19.66 7.01
CA SER A 186 -10.46 -20.06 5.62
C SER A 186 -11.48 -19.30 4.78
N ASP A 187 -11.15 -19.07 3.50
CA ASP A 187 -12.13 -18.64 2.50
C ASP A 187 -13.35 -19.57 2.53
N THR A 188 -13.18 -20.85 2.86
CA THR A 188 -14.25 -21.85 3.07
C THR A 188 -15.14 -21.59 4.29
N GLU A 189 -14.65 -21.01 5.38
CA GLU A 189 -15.47 -20.70 6.57
C GLU A 189 -16.25 -19.41 6.37
N ASN A 190 -15.60 -18.37 5.85
CA ASN A 190 -16.28 -17.14 5.42
C ASN A 190 -17.25 -17.44 4.26
N GLU A 191 -16.88 -18.28 3.30
CA GLU A 191 -17.77 -18.76 2.23
C GLU A 191 -18.93 -19.56 2.81
N LYS A 192 -18.70 -20.48 3.75
CA LYS A 192 -19.81 -21.18 4.43
C LYS A 192 -20.70 -20.21 5.19
N GLU A 193 -20.15 -19.18 5.82
CA GLU A 193 -20.90 -18.16 6.55
C GLU A 193 -21.71 -17.29 5.60
N PHE A 194 -21.10 -16.75 4.55
CA PHE A 194 -21.78 -15.97 3.52
C PHE A 194 -22.79 -16.82 2.73
N LEU A 195 -22.50 -18.08 2.41
CA LEU A 195 -23.47 -18.98 1.79
C LEU A 195 -24.66 -19.30 2.72
N LYS A 196 -24.50 -19.17 4.04
CA LYS A 196 -25.60 -19.33 5.02
C LYS A 196 -26.41 -18.04 5.19
N SER A 197 -25.76 -16.87 5.19
CA SER A 197 -26.39 -15.58 5.53
C SER A 197 -26.82 -14.74 4.32
N SER A 198 -26.17 -14.93 3.16
CA SER A 198 -26.38 -14.16 1.93
C SER A 198 -27.11 -14.98 0.86
N ASN A 199 -27.58 -14.32 -0.20
CA ASN A 199 -28.02 -15.00 -1.40
C ASN A 199 -26.82 -15.68 -2.09
N SER A 200 -26.76 -17.01 -2.01
CA SER A 200 -25.68 -17.81 -2.59
C SER A 200 -25.42 -17.56 -4.08
N GLU A 201 -26.42 -17.20 -4.88
CA GLU A 201 -26.25 -16.85 -6.29
C GLU A 201 -25.58 -15.48 -6.45
N LEU A 202 -25.91 -14.52 -5.57
CA LEU A 202 -25.32 -13.17 -5.57
C LEU A 202 -23.87 -13.20 -5.09
N TYR A 203 -23.57 -14.01 -4.08
CA TYR A 203 -22.20 -14.23 -3.62
C TYR A 203 -21.33 -14.86 -4.72
N LYS A 204 -21.84 -15.89 -5.43
CA LYS A 204 -21.14 -16.47 -6.58
C LYS A 204 -20.87 -15.43 -7.68
N ALA A 205 -21.87 -14.61 -8.00
CA ALA A 205 -21.73 -13.51 -8.96
C ALA A 205 -20.66 -12.48 -8.55
N TYR A 206 -20.56 -12.17 -7.24
CA TYR A 206 -19.51 -11.33 -6.69
C TYR A 206 -18.12 -11.95 -6.89
N LEU A 207 -17.95 -13.23 -6.55
CA LEU A 207 -16.68 -13.94 -6.74
C LEU A 207 -16.25 -14.01 -8.20
N GLU A 208 -17.20 -14.21 -9.13
CA GLU A 208 -16.92 -14.18 -10.57
C GLU A 208 -16.46 -12.81 -11.03
N THR A 209 -17.09 -11.74 -10.53
CA THR A 209 -16.73 -10.36 -10.84
C THR A 209 -15.33 -10.02 -10.32
N LYS A 210 -14.97 -10.47 -9.12
CA LYS A 210 -13.62 -10.26 -8.52
C LYS A 210 -12.51 -10.96 -9.32
N LYS A 211 -12.81 -12.04 -10.04
CA LYS A 211 -11.84 -12.82 -10.83
C LYS A 211 -11.58 -12.23 -12.23
N GLU A 212 -12.24 -11.14 -12.62
CA GLU A 212 -12.10 -10.46 -13.93
C GLU A 212 -12.18 -11.38 -15.16
N LYS A 213 -12.85 -12.53 -15.05
CA LYS A 213 -12.93 -13.54 -16.14
C LYS A 213 -13.87 -13.15 -17.30
N ARG A 214 -14.22 -11.87 -17.47
CA ARG A 214 -15.28 -11.46 -18.41
C ARG A 214 -14.81 -10.50 -19.49
N PRO A 215 -15.32 -10.66 -20.73
CA PRO A 215 -15.06 -9.71 -21.81
C PRO A 215 -15.75 -8.37 -21.54
N ALA A 216 -15.06 -7.26 -21.87
CA ALA A 216 -15.45 -5.87 -21.58
C ALA A 216 -16.85 -5.45 -22.10
N ASN A 217 -17.45 -6.23 -23.02
CA ASN A 217 -18.67 -5.85 -23.74
C ASN A 217 -19.96 -6.48 -23.13
N ALA A 218 -19.86 -7.18 -22.00
CA ALA A 218 -20.98 -7.93 -21.40
C ALA A 218 -21.71 -7.20 -20.24
N GLY A 219 -21.25 -6.01 -19.84
CA GLY A 219 -21.64 -5.36 -18.58
C GLY A 219 -23.14 -5.12 -18.39
N SER A 220 -23.82 -4.56 -19.40
CA SER A 220 -25.26 -4.22 -19.31
C SER A 220 -26.16 -5.45 -19.23
N SER A 221 -25.86 -6.50 -20.00
CA SER A 221 -26.57 -7.78 -19.94
C SER A 221 -26.40 -8.44 -18.57
N TYR A 222 -25.20 -8.40 -18.01
CA TYR A 222 -24.91 -8.98 -16.70
C TYR A 222 -25.59 -8.22 -15.56
N ILE A 223 -25.51 -6.88 -15.55
CA ILE A 223 -26.24 -6.07 -14.56
C ILE A 223 -27.75 -6.37 -14.59
N ASN A 224 -28.34 -6.54 -15.78
CA ASN A 224 -29.76 -6.87 -15.89
C ASN A 224 -30.09 -8.27 -15.32
N GLN A 225 -29.20 -9.24 -15.45
CA GLN A 225 -29.34 -10.54 -14.80
C GLN A 225 -29.30 -10.40 -13.27
N ILE A 226 -28.38 -9.60 -12.75
CA ILE A 226 -28.26 -9.34 -11.31
C ILE A 226 -29.47 -8.56 -10.79
N LYS A 227 -29.99 -7.57 -11.52
CA LYS A 227 -31.25 -6.87 -11.19
C LYS A 227 -32.43 -7.85 -11.08
N LYS A 228 -32.54 -8.80 -12.02
CA LYS A 228 -33.58 -9.85 -11.98
C LYS A 228 -33.38 -10.78 -10.78
N LEU A 229 -32.14 -11.16 -10.48
CA LEU A 229 -31.80 -11.96 -9.31
C LEU A 229 -32.23 -11.25 -8.02
N ILE A 230 -31.81 -10.00 -7.83
CA ILE A 230 -32.16 -9.18 -6.67
C ILE A 230 -33.68 -9.01 -6.55
N LYS A 231 -34.40 -8.78 -7.66
CA LYS A 231 -35.87 -8.69 -7.65
C LYS A 231 -36.53 -10.00 -7.19
N LYS A 232 -35.94 -11.15 -7.55
CA LYS A 232 -36.45 -12.48 -7.19
C LYS A 232 -36.15 -12.83 -5.72
N THR A 233 -34.97 -12.49 -5.22
CA THR A 233 -34.46 -12.98 -3.93
C THR A 233 -34.47 -11.95 -2.80
N GLY A 234 -34.48 -10.67 -3.14
CA GLY A 234 -34.15 -9.57 -2.23
C GLY A 234 -32.65 -9.52 -1.89
N LEU A 235 -32.27 -8.49 -1.13
CA LEU A 235 -30.98 -8.35 -0.44
C LEU A 235 -31.27 -8.48 1.06
N LYS A 236 -30.83 -9.57 1.68
CA LYS A 236 -31.27 -9.99 3.02
C LYS A 236 -30.23 -9.71 4.11
N SER A 237 -28.96 -9.56 3.73
CA SER A 237 -27.86 -9.35 4.68
C SER A 237 -27.01 -8.13 4.29
N PRO A 238 -26.21 -7.58 5.23
CA PRO A 238 -25.22 -6.55 4.90
C PRO A 238 -24.31 -6.95 3.73
N GLU A 239 -23.94 -8.23 3.66
CA GLU A 239 -23.07 -8.81 2.63
C GLU A 239 -23.75 -8.81 1.26
N ASP A 240 -25.05 -9.11 1.19
CA ASP A 240 -25.81 -9.00 -0.07
C ASP A 240 -25.73 -7.59 -0.66
N TYR A 241 -25.87 -6.56 0.18
CA TYR A 241 -25.73 -5.17 -0.25
C TYR A 241 -24.30 -4.89 -0.72
N PHE A 242 -23.28 -5.36 -0.01
CA PHE A 242 -21.89 -5.17 -0.41
C PHE A 242 -21.58 -5.87 -1.74
N PHE A 243 -22.00 -7.13 -1.91
CA PHE A 243 -21.81 -7.91 -3.14
C PHE A 243 -22.50 -7.24 -4.32
N ALA A 244 -23.75 -6.80 -4.15
CA ALA A 244 -24.48 -6.05 -5.17
C ALA A 244 -23.76 -4.73 -5.52
N ALA A 245 -23.34 -3.96 -4.50
CA ALA A 245 -22.60 -2.73 -4.71
C ALA A 245 -21.35 -2.94 -5.57
N TYR A 246 -20.56 -3.97 -5.23
CA TYR A 246 -19.34 -4.31 -5.94
C TYR A 246 -19.62 -4.68 -7.40
N ILE A 247 -20.61 -5.55 -7.62
CA ILE A 247 -20.98 -6.01 -8.96
C ILE A 247 -21.47 -4.84 -9.83
N PHE A 248 -22.36 -4.00 -9.31
CA PHE A 248 -22.89 -2.85 -10.05
C PHE A 248 -21.78 -1.86 -10.38
N ASN A 249 -20.90 -1.54 -9.43
CA ASN A 249 -19.80 -0.62 -9.64
C ASN A 249 -18.81 -1.10 -10.72
N LYS A 250 -18.48 -2.40 -10.73
CA LYS A 250 -17.51 -2.98 -11.66
C LYS A 250 -18.05 -3.19 -13.07
N ASN A 251 -19.35 -3.30 -13.23
CA ASN A 251 -19.99 -3.60 -14.52
C ASN A 251 -20.86 -2.44 -15.04
N ALA A 252 -20.86 -1.30 -14.36
CA ALA A 252 -21.61 -0.12 -14.78
C ALA A 252 -21.05 0.40 -16.10
N ASP A 253 -21.96 0.79 -16.99
CA ASP A 253 -21.63 1.55 -18.18
C ASP A 253 -21.41 3.01 -17.77
N GLU A 254 -20.30 3.61 -18.20
CA GLU A 254 -19.97 5.02 -17.95
C GLU A 254 -21.07 5.97 -18.44
N LYS A 255 -21.89 5.53 -19.42
CA LYS A 255 -23.04 6.29 -19.95
C LYS A 255 -24.33 6.11 -19.15
N ASP A 256 -24.41 5.14 -18.23
CA ASP A 256 -25.57 4.90 -17.36
C ASP A 256 -25.20 5.09 -15.88
N SER A 257 -25.35 6.34 -15.43
CA SER A 257 -25.06 6.78 -14.05
C SER A 257 -25.92 6.08 -12.98
N THR A 258 -27.06 5.50 -13.37
CA THR A 258 -28.00 4.85 -12.45
C THR A 258 -27.35 3.68 -11.70
N ASN A 259 -26.46 2.95 -12.37
CA ASN A 259 -25.80 1.79 -11.77
C ASN A 259 -24.75 2.19 -10.74
N TYR A 260 -24.00 3.28 -10.97
CA TYR A 260 -23.08 3.82 -9.97
C TYR A 260 -23.82 4.39 -8.76
N LYS A 261 -24.93 5.11 -8.98
CA LYS A 261 -25.78 5.57 -7.87
C LYS A 261 -26.29 4.41 -7.03
N THR A 262 -26.81 3.38 -7.70
CA THR A 262 -27.31 2.16 -7.04
C THR A 262 -26.19 1.46 -6.27
N ALA A 263 -24.99 1.36 -6.84
CA ALA A 263 -23.83 0.78 -6.17
C ALA A 263 -23.45 1.57 -4.91
N HIS A 264 -23.50 2.90 -4.98
CA HIS A 264 -23.21 3.76 -3.84
C HIS A 264 -24.23 3.58 -2.70
N ASP A 265 -25.51 3.59 -3.04
CA ASP A 265 -26.60 3.40 -2.08
C ASP A 265 -26.48 2.03 -1.38
N PHE A 266 -26.12 0.98 -2.12
CA PHE A 266 -25.86 -0.35 -1.56
C PHE A 266 -24.60 -0.40 -0.69
N ALA A 267 -23.49 0.23 -1.07
CA ALA A 267 -22.26 0.25 -0.27
C ALA A 267 -22.46 0.96 1.08
N LEU A 268 -23.22 2.06 1.09
CA LEU A 268 -23.61 2.73 2.34
C LEU A 268 -24.52 1.82 3.18
N LYS A 269 -25.50 1.17 2.54
CA LYS A 269 -26.43 0.28 3.24
C LYS A 269 -25.70 -0.89 3.89
N SER A 270 -24.74 -1.52 3.21
CA SER A 270 -23.96 -2.62 3.78
C SER A 270 -23.23 -2.21 5.06
N LEU A 271 -22.58 -1.05 5.08
CA LEU A 271 -21.90 -0.56 6.27
C LEU A 271 -22.88 -0.24 7.41
N SER A 272 -24.03 0.36 7.09
CA SER A 272 -25.04 0.75 8.09
C SER A 272 -25.69 -0.43 8.81
N LEU A 273 -25.70 -1.62 8.20
CA LEU A 273 -26.35 -2.81 8.73
C LEU A 273 -25.40 -3.70 9.54
N GLY A 274 -24.13 -3.32 9.70
CA GLY A 274 -23.13 -4.11 10.44
C GLY A 274 -22.52 -5.23 9.61
N LEU A 275 -21.82 -4.85 8.54
CA LEU A 275 -21.09 -5.77 7.66
C LEU A 275 -20.03 -6.59 8.39
N HIS A 276 -19.85 -7.85 8.00
CA HIS A 276 -18.79 -8.70 8.52
C HIS A 276 -17.40 -8.01 8.44
N GLU A 277 -16.61 -8.11 9.51
CA GLU A 277 -15.37 -7.33 9.73
C GLU A 277 -14.38 -7.43 8.56
N SER A 278 -14.31 -8.60 7.91
CA SER A 278 -13.39 -8.86 6.80
C SER A 278 -13.70 -8.08 5.53
N LEU A 279 -14.93 -7.56 5.39
CA LEU A 279 -15.38 -6.79 4.22
C LEU A 279 -15.46 -5.28 4.50
N VAL A 280 -15.35 -4.85 5.77
CA VAL A 280 -15.54 -3.45 6.17
C VAL A 280 -14.55 -2.51 5.47
N TRP A 281 -13.28 -2.90 5.36
CA TRP A 281 -12.27 -2.07 4.71
C TRP A 281 -12.55 -1.89 3.21
N GLU A 282 -12.87 -2.99 2.51
CA GLU A 282 -13.22 -2.97 1.09
C GLU A 282 -14.51 -2.15 0.85
N ALA A 283 -15.51 -2.29 1.72
CA ALA A 283 -16.76 -1.55 1.64
C ALA A 283 -16.57 -0.04 1.82
N LYS A 284 -15.70 0.39 2.75
CA LYS A 284 -15.34 1.80 2.95
C LYS A 284 -14.74 2.43 1.70
N TYR A 285 -13.75 1.77 1.10
CA TYR A 285 -13.18 2.24 -0.16
C TYR A 285 -14.22 2.24 -1.30
N LEU A 286 -15.08 1.23 -1.35
CA LEU A 286 -16.15 1.13 -2.34
C LEU A 286 -17.15 2.28 -2.25
N VAL A 287 -17.47 2.79 -1.05
CA VAL A 287 -18.30 3.99 -0.86
C VAL A 287 -17.68 5.21 -1.56
N ALA A 288 -16.39 5.44 -1.35
CA ALA A 288 -15.69 6.55 -2.00
C ALA A 288 -15.66 6.39 -3.53
N GLN A 289 -15.29 5.20 -3.99
CA GLN A 289 -15.17 4.90 -5.42
C GLN A 289 -16.51 5.03 -6.16
N THR A 290 -17.59 4.49 -5.59
CA THR A 290 -18.92 4.55 -6.20
C THR A 290 -19.47 5.97 -6.26
N LYS A 291 -19.18 6.80 -5.24
CA LYS A 291 -19.55 8.23 -5.25
C LYS A 291 -18.85 8.99 -6.36
N ASP A 292 -17.53 8.83 -6.43
CA ASP A 292 -16.71 9.50 -7.45
C ASP A 292 -17.10 9.04 -8.87
N ASN A 293 -17.31 7.73 -9.06
CA ASN A 293 -17.82 7.18 -10.32
C ASN A 293 -19.15 7.81 -10.73
N TYR A 294 -20.11 7.86 -9.79
CA TYR A 294 -21.42 8.45 -10.04
C TYR A 294 -21.31 9.91 -10.46
N LEU A 295 -20.58 10.73 -9.71
CA LEU A 295 -20.41 12.16 -10.01
C LEU A 295 -19.77 12.37 -11.38
N MET A 296 -18.69 11.64 -11.68
CA MET A 296 -18.02 11.72 -12.97
C MET A 296 -18.95 11.32 -14.12
N SER A 297 -19.78 10.28 -13.94
CA SER A 297 -20.74 9.83 -14.96
C SER A 297 -21.84 10.85 -15.28
N ILE A 298 -22.08 11.83 -14.40
CA ILE A 298 -23.02 12.95 -14.62
C ILE A 298 -22.31 14.28 -14.88
N GLY A 299 -21.01 14.24 -15.19
CA GLY A 299 -20.21 15.43 -15.51
C GLY A 299 -19.86 16.31 -14.30
N GLN A 300 -19.98 15.79 -13.08
CA GLN A 300 -19.58 16.47 -11.85
C GLN A 300 -18.17 16.05 -11.40
N SER A 301 -17.51 16.95 -10.68
CA SER A 301 -16.24 16.65 -10.02
C SER A 301 -16.40 15.55 -8.97
N GLN A 302 -15.37 14.72 -8.83
CA GLN A 302 -15.30 13.70 -7.78
C GLN A 302 -15.15 14.34 -6.39
N CYS A 303 -15.44 13.59 -5.33
CA CYS A 303 -15.32 14.08 -3.95
C CYS A 303 -14.07 13.58 -3.26
N TYR A 304 -13.73 12.31 -3.47
CA TYR A 304 -12.76 11.61 -2.63
C TYR A 304 -11.39 11.42 -3.28
N GLY A 305 -11.29 11.53 -4.61
CA GLY A 305 -10.00 11.45 -5.32
C GLY A 305 -9.65 10.04 -5.80
N THR A 306 -10.63 9.16 -5.96
CA THR A 306 -10.42 7.77 -6.42
C THR A 306 -10.20 7.66 -7.94
N LYS A 307 -10.40 8.75 -8.69
CA LYS A 307 -10.21 8.82 -10.14
C LYS A 307 -9.03 9.68 -10.54
N VAL A 308 -8.30 9.12 -11.50
CA VAL A 308 -7.15 9.74 -12.15
C VAL A 308 -7.39 9.73 -13.65
N ILE A 309 -6.92 10.78 -14.32
CA ILE A 309 -6.97 10.94 -15.78
C ILE A 309 -5.52 10.80 -16.28
N PHE A 310 -5.36 10.17 -17.43
CA PHE A 310 -4.09 10.12 -18.14
C PHE A 310 -4.24 10.86 -19.47
N ASP A 311 -3.40 11.86 -19.69
CA ASP A 311 -3.31 12.60 -20.95
C ASP A 311 -1.85 12.61 -21.42
N GLN A 312 -1.59 12.06 -22.60
CA GLN A 312 -0.24 11.96 -23.18
C GLN A 312 0.82 11.51 -22.14
N GLU A 313 0.51 10.42 -21.44
CA GLU A 313 1.29 9.82 -20.34
C GLU A 313 1.28 10.58 -19.00
N LYS A 314 0.83 11.83 -18.96
CA LYS A 314 0.72 12.60 -17.72
C LYS A 314 -0.52 12.18 -16.92
N MET A 315 -0.31 11.81 -15.68
CA MET A 315 -1.34 11.49 -14.71
C MET A 315 -1.88 12.79 -14.06
N SER A 316 -3.17 12.91 -13.86
CA SER A 316 -3.79 13.95 -13.04
C SER A 316 -4.89 13.35 -12.17
N LEU A 317 -5.22 13.96 -11.04
CA LEU A 317 -6.52 13.65 -10.42
C LEU A 317 -7.62 14.17 -11.34
N ALA A 318 -8.69 13.39 -11.51
CA ALA A 318 -9.89 13.92 -12.14
C ALA A 318 -10.41 15.13 -11.33
N PRO A 319 -11.15 16.09 -11.94
CA PRO A 319 -11.63 17.28 -11.24
C PRO A 319 -12.25 16.93 -9.90
N ILE A 320 -11.78 17.57 -8.83
CA ILE A 320 -12.19 17.29 -7.45
C ILE A 320 -12.89 18.50 -6.85
N ASP A 321 -14.05 18.28 -6.25
CA ASP A 321 -14.74 19.28 -5.43
C ASP A 321 -14.26 19.13 -3.98
N SER A 322 -13.37 20.03 -3.55
CA SER A 322 -12.83 20.02 -2.19
C SER A 322 -13.87 20.40 -1.12
N ALA A 323 -15.02 20.96 -1.50
CA ALA A 323 -16.11 21.20 -0.57
C ALA A 323 -16.95 19.94 -0.30
N CYS A 324 -16.89 18.93 -1.18
CA CYS A 324 -17.68 17.71 -1.05
C CYS A 324 -17.17 16.74 0.02
N SER A 325 -15.87 16.74 0.32
CA SER A 325 -15.33 15.96 1.44
C SER A 325 -14.03 16.53 2.02
N ASN A 326 -13.84 16.30 3.32
CA ASN A 326 -12.61 16.64 4.04
C ASN A 326 -11.68 15.43 4.28
N ASP A 327 -10.47 15.67 4.77
CA ASP A 327 -9.47 14.60 4.96
C ASP A 327 -9.80 13.63 6.10
N ASN A 328 -10.60 14.03 7.09
CA ASN A 328 -11.10 13.10 8.10
C ASN A 328 -12.08 12.11 7.47
N GLU A 329 -12.95 12.57 6.57
CA GLU A 329 -13.86 11.69 5.82
C GLU A 329 -13.08 10.75 4.89
N ARG A 330 -12.10 11.25 4.13
CA ARG A 330 -11.20 10.40 3.31
C ARG A 330 -10.53 9.32 4.16
N THR A 331 -9.94 9.71 5.28
CA THR A 331 -9.26 8.79 6.21
C THR A 331 -10.23 7.77 6.78
N SER A 332 -11.46 8.18 7.14
CA SER A 332 -12.48 7.27 7.65
C SER A 332 -12.88 6.17 6.65
N LEU A 333 -12.75 6.49 5.35
CA LEU A 333 -12.98 5.59 4.21
C LEU A 333 -11.71 4.85 3.73
N GLY A 334 -10.57 5.04 4.41
CA GLY A 334 -9.31 4.36 4.08
C GLY A 334 -8.52 5.01 2.94
N LEU A 335 -8.79 6.27 2.61
CA LEU A 335 -8.08 7.05 1.60
C LEU A 335 -7.06 8.01 2.24
N PRO A 336 -5.95 8.32 1.55
CA PRO A 336 -5.01 9.35 1.99
C PRO A 336 -5.63 10.76 1.92
N SER A 337 -4.94 11.75 2.51
CA SER A 337 -5.34 13.15 2.37
C SER A 337 -5.23 13.63 0.92
N LEU A 338 -5.98 14.67 0.58
CA LEU A 338 -5.94 15.24 -0.77
C LEU A 338 -4.53 15.73 -1.16
N ASP A 339 -3.79 16.31 -0.22
CA ASP A 339 -2.42 16.76 -0.48
C ASP A 339 -1.46 15.61 -0.76
N VAL A 340 -1.62 14.47 -0.07
CA VAL A 340 -0.85 13.25 -0.35
C VAL A 340 -1.18 12.72 -1.75
N MET A 341 -2.45 12.72 -2.15
CA MET A 341 -2.86 12.31 -3.50
C MET A 341 -2.27 13.21 -4.59
N LYS A 342 -2.35 14.55 -4.41
CA LYS A 342 -1.77 15.53 -5.34
C LYS A 342 -0.26 15.37 -5.46
N SER A 343 0.43 15.26 -4.32
CA SER A 343 1.87 15.03 -4.27
C SER A 343 2.26 13.74 -5.00
N THR A 344 1.48 12.66 -4.83
CA THR A 344 1.70 11.38 -5.54
C THR A 344 1.62 11.54 -7.05
N VAL A 345 0.62 12.28 -7.54
CA VAL A 345 0.42 12.57 -8.97
C VAL A 345 1.53 13.46 -9.54
N GLU A 346 1.87 14.55 -8.86
CA GLU A 346 2.97 15.44 -9.26
C GLU A 346 4.29 14.67 -9.37
N LYS A 347 4.51 13.78 -8.41
CA LYS A 347 5.68 12.92 -8.32
C LYS A 347 5.73 11.87 -9.43
N HIS A 348 4.58 11.28 -9.78
CA HIS A 348 4.47 10.41 -10.94
C HIS A 348 4.90 11.15 -12.23
N ASN A 349 4.34 12.34 -12.47
CA ASN A 349 4.61 13.12 -13.68
C ASN A 349 6.04 13.63 -13.79
N LYS A 350 6.62 14.11 -12.69
CA LYS A 350 8.02 14.56 -12.64
C LYS A 350 9.00 13.43 -13.00
N ASN A 351 8.62 12.16 -12.79
CA ASN A 351 9.44 11.01 -13.14
C ASN A 351 9.27 10.54 -14.59
N LEU A 352 8.18 10.92 -15.26
CA LEU A 352 8.00 10.67 -16.70
C LEU A 352 8.84 11.63 -17.55
N LEU A 353 8.87 12.93 -17.18
CA LEU A 353 9.66 13.96 -17.87
C LEU A 353 11.19 13.75 -17.79
N LYS A 354 11.67 12.90 -16.87
CA LYS A 354 13.09 12.54 -16.74
C LYS A 354 13.48 11.32 -17.59
N LYS A 355 12.52 10.67 -18.24
CA LYS A 355 12.72 9.47 -19.09
C LYS A 355 12.62 9.78 -20.59
N GLN A 356 12.18 10.97 -20.96
CA GLN A 356 12.27 11.56 -22.31
C GLN A 356 13.54 12.40 -22.38
#